data_AF-A0A2E8D6N0-F1
#
_entry.id   AF-A0A2E8D6N0-F1
#
_cell.length_a   1.000
_cell.length_b   1.000
_cell.length_c   1.000
_cell.angle_alpha   90.00
_cell.angle_beta   90.00
_cell.angle_gamma   90.00
#
_symmetry.space_group_name_H-M   'P 1'
#
loop_
_entity.id
_entity.type
_entity.pdbx_description
1 polymer ?
#
loop_
_entity_poly.entity_id
_entity_poly.type
_entity_poly.pdbx_seq_one_letter_code
_entity_poly.pdbx_strand_id
1 'polypeptide(L)'
;MKVMMAKVPTTYRDGKVIFDTPVEWPDGTRILVALVNDRVGIDESEWPKTPQGIQALLQRMDVVEPLSLEAGEQELIDKARASSRSFNADSWGKNASELEGLF
;
A
#
# COMPACT_ATOMS: atom_id res chain seq x y z
N MET A 1 9.22 5.78 24.12
CA MET A 1 9.29 7.02 23.30
C MET A 1 8.32 6.84 22.14
N LYS A 2 7.26 7.65 22.06
CA LYS A 2 6.25 7.54 20.99
C LYS A 2 6.82 8.20 19.75
N VAL A 3 7.15 7.41 18.73
CA VAL A 3 7.57 7.96 17.43
C VAL A 3 6.32 8.53 16.76
N MET A 4 6.32 9.84 16.49
CA MET A 4 5.30 10.45 15.63
C MET A 4 5.68 10.13 14.19
N MET A 5 4.89 9.29 13.51
CA MET A 5 4.97 9.11 12.07
C MET A 5 3.96 10.07 11.43
N ALA A 6 4.44 11.24 11.02
CA ALA A 6 3.68 12.17 10.19
C ALA A 6 4.19 12.05 8.75
N LYS A 7 3.28 11.92 7.79
CA LYS A 7 3.60 12.00 6.36
C LYS A 7 3.31 13.42 5.90
N VAL A 8 4.28 14.06 5.27
CA VAL A 8 4.10 15.37 4.64
C VAL A 8 4.33 15.19 3.15
N PRO A 9 3.37 15.57 2.28
CA PRO A 9 3.56 15.57 0.84
C PRO A 9 4.77 16.42 0.45
N THR A 10 5.62 15.85 -0.39
CA THR A 10 6.84 16.52 -0.88
C THR A 10 7.08 16.16 -2.33
N THR A 11 7.64 17.11 -3.06
CA THR A 11 8.09 16.93 -4.44
C THR A 11 9.61 16.93 -4.49
N TYR A 12 10.21 15.93 -5.15
CA TYR A 12 11.64 15.95 -5.46
C TYR A 12 11.89 16.69 -6.78
N ARG A 13 12.59 17.83 -6.72
CA ARG A 13 12.91 18.67 -7.89
C ARG A 13 14.32 19.24 -7.77
N ASP A 14 15.09 19.19 -8.85
CA ASP A 14 16.46 19.72 -8.95
C ASP A 14 17.39 19.27 -7.79
N GLY A 15 17.29 18.00 -7.42
CA GLY A 15 18.12 17.42 -6.35
C GLY A 15 17.63 17.71 -4.93
N LYS A 16 16.47 18.37 -4.76
CA LYS A 16 15.96 18.84 -3.47
C LYS A 16 14.57 18.30 -3.18
N VAL A 17 14.30 18.04 -1.90
CA VAL A 17 12.96 17.76 -1.40
C VAL A 17 12.28 19.10 -1.12
N ILE A 18 11.17 19.37 -1.80
CA ILE A 18 10.34 20.56 -1.63
C ILE A 18 9.09 20.13 -0.88
N PHE A 19 8.80 20.75 0.26
CA PHE A 19 7.56 20.52 0.99
C PHE A 19 6.43 21.32 0.33
N ASP A 20 5.33 20.64 0.06
CA ASP A 20 4.18 21.27 -0.61
C ASP A 20 3.48 22.27 0.32
N THR A 21 3.62 22.07 1.63
CA THR A 21 3.16 22.99 2.69
C THR A 21 4.30 23.34 3.65
N PRO A 22 4.31 24.57 4.23
CA PRO A 22 5.26 24.91 5.27
C PRO A 22 5.15 23.97 6.48
N VAL A 23 6.30 23.56 7.01
CA VAL A 23 6.37 22.60 8.11
C VAL A 23 7.06 23.23 9.30
N GLU A 24 6.38 23.23 10.46
CA GLU A 24 6.92 23.76 11.72
C GLU A 24 7.39 22.60 12.61
N TRP A 25 8.61 22.13 12.38
CA TRP A 25 9.24 21.11 13.23
C TRP A 25 10.31 21.73 14.14
N PRO A 26 10.46 21.25 15.39
CA PRO A 26 11.55 21.67 16.26
C PRO A 26 12.93 21.38 15.65
N ASP A 27 13.91 22.22 15.97
CA ASP A 27 15.29 21.99 15.57
C ASP A 27 15.80 20.62 16.05
N GLY A 28 16.59 19.97 15.20
CA GLY A 28 17.11 18.62 15.47
C GLY A 28 16.12 17.48 15.18
N THR A 29 14.93 17.78 14.62
CA THR A 29 13.99 16.75 14.19
C THR A 29 14.62 15.84 13.13
N ARG A 30 14.69 14.54 13.42
CA ARG A 30 15.20 13.53 12.47
C ARG A 30 14.13 13.21 11.44
N ILE A 31 14.47 13.38 10.16
CA ILE A 31 13.59 13.09 9.03
C ILE A 31 14.04 11.80 8.34
N LEU A 32 13.07 10.96 7.96
CA LEU A 32 13.27 9.79 7.11
C LEU A 32 12.54 10.05 5.79
N VAL A 33 13.26 10.01 4.68
CA VAL A 33 12.70 10.19 3.34
C VAL A 33 12.62 8.82 2.67
N ALA A 34 11.44 8.48 2.16
CA ALA A 34 11.22 7.32 1.31
C ALA A 34 10.58 7.79 0.00
N LEU A 35 11.00 7.21 -1.13
CA LEU A 35 10.30 7.43 -2.38
C LEU A 35 8.92 6.80 -2.28
N VAL A 36 7.90 7.56 -2.67
CA VAL A 36 6.54 7.02 -2.79
C VAL A 36 6.43 6.39 -4.17
N ASN A 37 6.04 5.12 -4.21
CA ASN A 37 5.54 4.49 -5.43
C ASN A 37 4.02 4.55 -5.34
N ASP A 38 3.43 5.43 -6.15
CA ASP A 38 1.98 5.61 -6.26
C ASP A 38 1.30 4.48 -7.03
N ARG A 39 2.09 3.66 -7.74
CA ARG A 39 1.56 2.56 -8.53
C ARG A 39 1.16 1.37 -7.66
N VAL A 40 -0.13 1.24 -7.44
CA VAL A 40 -0.76 0.02 -6.90
C VAL A 40 -1.28 -0.84 -8.04
N GLY A 41 -0.78 -2.08 -8.12
CA GLY A 41 -1.20 -3.03 -9.16
C GLY A 41 -0.67 -2.70 -10.55
N ILE A 42 -1.40 -3.15 -11.57
CA ILE A 42 -1.13 -2.85 -12.98
C ILE A 42 -2.33 -2.12 -13.59
N ASP A 43 -2.05 -1.26 -14.55
CA ASP A 43 -3.09 -0.55 -15.29
C ASP A 43 -3.90 -1.51 -16.18
N GLU A 44 -5.13 -1.14 -16.52
CA GLU A 44 -6.00 -1.91 -17.40
C GLU A 44 -5.42 -2.10 -18.81
N SER A 45 -4.55 -1.18 -19.26
CA SER A 45 -3.80 -1.31 -20.51
C SER A 45 -2.67 -2.35 -20.44
N GLU A 46 -2.18 -2.66 -19.24
CA GLU A 46 -1.13 -3.65 -19.00
C GLU A 46 -1.70 -5.07 -18.84
N TRP A 47 -3.02 -5.20 -18.76
CA TRP A 47 -3.69 -6.50 -18.73
C TRP A 47 -3.48 -7.24 -20.06
N PRO A 48 -3.05 -8.53 -20.04
CA PRO A 48 -2.76 -9.26 -21.27
C PRO A 48 -4.06 -9.58 -22.03
N LYS A 49 -4.37 -8.77 -23.04
CA LYS A 49 -5.58 -8.92 -23.89
C LYS A 49 -5.31 -9.60 -25.23
N THR A 50 -4.04 -9.82 -25.57
CA THR A 50 -3.66 -10.55 -26.79
C THR A 50 -3.70 -12.06 -26.56
N PRO A 51 -3.95 -12.88 -27.60
CA PRO A 51 -3.93 -14.33 -27.47
C PRO A 51 -2.61 -14.86 -26.88
N GLN A 52 -1.48 -14.29 -27.28
CA GLN A 52 -0.15 -14.67 -26.77
C GLN A 52 0.02 -14.28 -25.29
N GLY A 53 -0.45 -13.10 -24.90
CA GLY A 53 -0.39 -12.64 -23.51
C GLY A 53 -1.26 -13.50 -22.59
N ILE A 54 -2.48 -13.85 -23.04
CA ILE A 54 -3.38 -14.73 -22.31
C ILE A 54 -2.72 -16.11 -22.12
N GLN A 55 -2.13 -16.67 -23.18
CA GLN A 55 -1.46 -17.97 -23.10
C GLN A 55 -0.28 -17.95 -22.12
N ALA A 56 0.53 -16.88 -22.13
CA ALA A 56 1.64 -16.73 -21.19
C ALA A 56 1.16 -16.60 -19.74
N LEU A 57 0.03 -15.92 -19.51
CA LEU A 57 -0.58 -15.84 -18.18
C LEU A 57 -1.07 -17.22 -17.72
N LEU A 58 -1.76 -17.98 -18.58
CA LEU A 58 -2.23 -19.32 -18.26
C LEU A 58 -1.08 -20.26 -17.91
N GLN A 59 0.00 -20.27 -18.69
CA GLN A 59 1.21 -21.05 -18.39
C GLN A 59 1.83 -20.71 -17.04
N ARG A 60 1.77 -19.43 -16.64
CA ARG A 60 2.21 -19.01 -15.30
C ARG A 60 1.27 -19.49 -14.20
N MET A 61 -0.01 -19.65 -14.47
CA MET A 61 -0.99 -20.16 -13.50
C MET A 61 -0.90 -21.68 -13.36
N ASP A 62 -0.55 -22.40 -14.42
CA ASP A 62 -0.40 -23.86 -14.39
C ASP A 62 0.70 -24.34 -13.41
N VAL A 63 1.68 -23.49 -13.10
CA VAL A 63 2.75 -23.80 -12.12
C VAL A 63 2.44 -23.34 -10.70
N VAL A 64 1.34 -22.62 -10.49
CA VAL A 64 0.93 -22.16 -9.16
C VAL A 64 0.19 -23.31 -8.47
N GLU A 65 0.69 -23.73 -7.31
CA GLU A 65 0.02 -24.74 -6.50
C GLU A 65 -1.34 -24.21 -6.01
N PRO A 66 -2.43 -25.00 -6.13
CA PRO A 66 -3.71 -24.63 -5.57
C PRO A 66 -3.61 -24.40 -4.06
N LEU A 67 -4.27 -23.34 -3.57
CA LEU A 67 -4.39 -23.12 -2.14
C LEU A 67 -5.14 -24.30 -1.50
N SER A 68 -4.45 -25.04 -0.65
CA SER A 68 -5.01 -26.08 0.20
C SER A 68 -4.89 -25.62 1.65
N LEU A 69 -5.98 -25.71 2.41
CA LEU A 69 -6.00 -25.35 3.82
C LEU A 69 -6.00 -26.61 4.67
N GLU A 70 -5.13 -26.65 5.66
CA GLU A 70 -5.14 -27.69 6.69
C GLU A 70 -6.32 -27.49 7.66
N ALA A 71 -6.65 -28.55 8.40
CA ALA A 71 -7.72 -28.50 9.39
C ALA A 71 -7.43 -27.42 10.45
N GLY A 72 -8.35 -26.46 10.60
CA GLY A 72 -8.23 -25.35 11.55
C GLY A 72 -7.59 -24.07 10.98
N GLU A 73 -6.93 -24.11 9.82
CA GLU A 73 -6.37 -22.89 9.20
C GLU A 73 -7.45 -21.92 8.75
N GLN A 74 -8.60 -22.44 8.32
CA GLN A 74 -9.75 -21.62 7.96
C GLN A 74 -10.23 -20.76 9.15
N GLU A 75 -10.23 -21.31 10.36
CA GLU A 75 -10.63 -20.59 11.58
C GLU A 75 -9.62 -19.49 11.94
N LEU A 76 -8.32 -19.74 11.72
CA LEU A 76 -7.27 -18.73 11.89
C LEU A 76 -7.43 -17.58 10.89
N ILE A 77 -7.69 -17.89 9.62
CA ILE A 77 -7.94 -16.91 8.57
C ILE A 77 -9.18 -16.08 8.92
N ASP A 78 -10.26 -16.70 9.36
CA ASP A 78 -11.49 -15.99 9.68
C ASP A 78 -11.35 -15.10 10.92
N LYS A 79 -10.58 -15.55 11.92
CA LYS A 79 -10.22 -14.73 13.08
C LYS A 79 -9.35 -13.53 12.67
N ALA A 80 -8.35 -13.74 11.81
CA ALA A 80 -7.52 -12.66 11.28
C ALA A 80 -8.37 -11.65 10.49
N ARG A 81 -9.23 -12.13 9.58
CA ARG A 81 -10.16 -11.28 8.83
C ARG A 81 -11.11 -10.50 9.74
N ALA A 82 -11.62 -11.11 10.80
CA ALA A 82 -12.47 -10.42 11.77
C ALA A 82 -11.72 -9.29 12.48
N SER A 83 -10.49 -9.55 12.93
CA SER A 83 -9.62 -8.54 13.56
C SER A 83 -9.21 -7.43 12.59
N SER A 84 -8.94 -7.75 11.32
CA SER A 84 -8.62 -6.75 10.30
C SER A 84 -9.84 -5.89 9.96
N ARG A 85 -11.04 -6.47 9.88
CA ARG A 85 -12.27 -5.72 9.65
C ARG A 85 -12.55 -4.74 10.79
N SER A 86 -12.41 -5.15 12.04
CA SER A 86 -12.59 -4.25 13.18
C SER A 86 -11.55 -3.12 13.18
N PHE A 87 -10.27 -3.46 12.96
CA PHE A 87 -9.21 -2.45 12.85
C PHE A 87 -9.45 -1.46 11.71
N ASN A 88 -9.86 -1.94 10.54
CA ASN A 88 -10.15 -1.08 9.38
C ASN A 88 -11.37 -0.19 9.63
N ALA A 89 -12.44 -0.71 10.25
CA ALA A 89 -13.62 0.08 10.60
C ALA A 89 -13.27 1.21 11.58
N ASP A 90 -12.46 0.90 12.60
CA ASP A 90 -12.02 1.88 13.61
C ASP A 90 -11.02 2.91 13.04
N SER A 91 -10.24 2.52 12.04
CA SER A 91 -9.20 3.36 11.42
C SER A 91 -9.69 4.14 10.20
N TRP A 92 -10.88 3.82 9.67
CA TRP A 92 -11.39 4.37 8.41
C TRP A 92 -11.38 5.90 8.38
N GLY A 93 -11.88 6.56 9.44
CA GLY A 93 -11.90 8.03 9.50
C GLY A 93 -10.52 8.68 9.48
N LYS A 94 -9.50 8.02 10.04
CA LYS A 94 -8.11 8.50 10.03
C LYS A 94 -7.43 8.23 8.69
N ASN A 95 -7.63 7.04 8.13
CA ASN A 95 -7.01 6.65 6.86
C ASN A 95 -7.63 7.38 5.66
N ALA A 96 -8.94 7.66 5.67
CA ALA A 96 -9.62 8.39 4.60
C ALA A 96 -9.14 9.85 4.50
N SER A 97 -8.96 10.53 5.64
CA SER A 97 -8.45 11.90 5.69
C SER A 97 -6.96 12.00 5.32
N GLU A 98 -6.17 10.97 5.61
CA GLU A 98 -4.77 10.88 5.14
C GLU A 98 -4.67 10.66 3.62
N LEU A 99 -5.64 9.99 2.99
CA LEU A 99 -5.67 9.72 1.55
C LEU A 99 -6.14 10.93 0.73
N GLU A 100 -7.08 11.73 1.25
CA GLU A 100 -7.55 12.97 0.60
C GLU A 100 -6.43 14.04 0.50
N GLY A 101 -5.42 13.99 1.37
CA GLY A 101 -4.26 14.89 1.30
C GLY A 101 -3.13 14.45 0.37
N LEU A 102 -3.30 13.33 -0.34
CA LEU A 102 -2.29 12.74 -1.23
C LEU A 102 -2.60 12.91 -2.73
N PHE A 103 -3.78 13.44 -3.08
CA PHE A 103 -4.23 13.73 -4.45
C PHE A 103 -4.66 15.19 -4.59
#